data_AF-A0AAN7PY93-F1
#
_entry.id   AF-A0AAN7PY93-F1
#
_cell.length_a   1.000
_cell.length_b   1.000
_cell.length_c   1.000
_cell.angle_alpha   90.00
_cell.angle_beta   90.00
_cell.angle_gamma   90.00
#
_symmetry.space_group_name_H-M   'P 1'
#
loop_
_entity.id
_entity.type
_entity.pdbx_description
1 polymer ?
#
loop_
_entity_poly.entity_id
_entity_poly.type
_entity_poly.pdbx_seq_one_letter_code
_entity_poly.pdbx_strand_id
1 'polypeptide(L)'
;MKLLLLLITLTTINCQRKIPPYVIGIWKNLTEEHNAECLKISKANPDYIEKILIDVHATDEKSFHCYIGCIYEKLNFITPNGDANLDVILEKAPYLTAELTLKCDAEAQSGEDLCEKSFISLHCIIHNFSKDILYSVYAMKTVVVLNIFICLGYAMIPYERMDDWKALADVNANECILESGANPIIAKQMFENHKLVDEEHIRCYFKCLALKNEIMSKDGVFFEDEVIKKIPHVTKEIAQRCITKGRTEKDICKKTYLVAFCITEENYVTL
;
A
#
# COMPACT_ATOMS: atom_id res chain seq x y z
N MET A 1 13.83 -8.26 19.64
CA MET A 1 14.98 -8.08 18.72
C MET A 1 15.25 -9.32 17.84
N LYS A 2 15.37 -10.54 18.39
CA LYS A 2 15.63 -11.78 17.61
C LYS A 2 14.53 -12.13 16.58
N LEU A 3 13.26 -11.87 16.89
CA LEU A 3 12.13 -12.12 15.98
C LEU A 3 12.13 -11.18 14.75
N LEU A 4 12.59 -9.93 14.95
CA LEU A 4 12.67 -8.91 13.90
C LEU A 4 13.78 -9.26 12.88
N LEU A 5 14.92 -9.75 13.38
CA LEU A 5 16.02 -10.26 12.55
C LEU A 5 15.60 -11.49 11.72
N LEU A 6 14.80 -12.38 12.31
CA LEU A 6 14.29 -13.57 11.62
C LEU A 6 13.33 -13.21 10.47
N LEU A 7 12.46 -12.22 10.68
CA LEU A 7 11.56 -11.67 9.66
C LEU A 7 12.34 -10.97 8.53
N ILE A 8 13.40 -10.23 8.84
CA ILE A 8 14.26 -9.58 7.82
C ILE A 8 14.97 -10.65 6.97
N THR A 9 15.49 -11.72 7.57
CA THR A 9 16.17 -12.80 6.82
C THR A 9 15.22 -13.66 5.98
N LEU A 10 13.93 -13.74 6.33
CA LEU A 10 12.91 -14.44 5.53
C LEU A 10 12.50 -13.67 4.26
N THR A 11 12.86 -12.38 4.12
CA THR A 11 12.55 -11.57 2.93
C THR A 11 13.63 -11.60 1.85
N THR A 12 14.77 -12.25 2.10
CA THR A 12 15.76 -12.55 1.05
C THR A 12 15.42 -13.85 0.33
N ILE A 13 14.13 -14.12 0.09
CA ILE A 13 13.72 -15.15 -0.86
C ILE A 13 14.39 -14.77 -2.17
N ASN A 14 15.29 -15.65 -2.58
CA ASN A 14 16.09 -15.59 -3.79
C ASN A 14 15.13 -15.48 -4.98
N CYS A 15 14.71 -14.25 -5.33
CA CYS A 15 13.99 -13.96 -6.55
C CYS A 15 14.99 -14.13 -7.69
N GLN A 16 15.27 -15.38 -8.02
CA GLN A 16 15.95 -15.72 -9.26
C GLN A 16 15.15 -15.09 -10.39
N ARG A 17 15.85 -14.36 -11.28
CA ARG A 17 15.29 -13.76 -12.49
C ARG A 17 14.77 -14.90 -13.37
N LYS A 18 13.50 -15.25 -13.23
CA LYS A 18 12.86 -16.29 -14.04
C LYS A 18 11.87 -15.63 -14.97
N ILE A 19 11.96 -15.98 -16.26
CA ILE A 19 10.93 -15.62 -17.23
C ILE A 19 9.60 -16.24 -16.75
N PRO A 20 8.48 -15.50 -16.78
CA PRO A 20 7.20 -16.04 -16.36
C PRO A 20 6.86 -17.34 -17.10
N PRO A 21 6.37 -18.40 -16.42
CA PRO A 21 6.12 -19.70 -17.06
C PRO A 21 5.21 -19.65 -18.29
N TYR A 22 4.25 -18.72 -18.33
CA TYR A 22 3.36 -18.56 -19.48
C TYR A 22 4.09 -18.06 -20.73
N VAL A 23 5.12 -17.22 -20.59
CA VAL A 23 5.96 -16.73 -21.71
C VAL A 23 6.76 -17.90 -22.29
N ILE A 24 7.33 -18.75 -21.43
CA ILE A 24 8.04 -19.97 -21.84
C ILE A 24 7.10 -20.90 -22.61
N GLY A 25 5.86 -21.07 -22.12
CA GLY A 25 4.84 -21.88 -22.79
C GLY A 25 4.49 -21.39 -24.19
N ILE A 26 4.26 -20.07 -24.35
CA ILE A 26 3.97 -19.48 -25.67
C ILE A 26 5.15 -19.66 -26.61
N TRP A 27 6.37 -19.33 -26.17
CA TRP A 27 7.57 -19.49 -27.00
C TRP A 27 7.80 -20.94 -27.43
N LYS A 28 7.64 -21.89 -26.52
CA LYS A 28 7.78 -23.32 -26.84
C LYS A 28 6.78 -23.76 -27.92
N ASN A 29 5.52 -23.32 -27.80
CA ASN A 29 4.48 -23.63 -28.78
C ASN A 29 4.77 -22.99 -30.15
N LEU A 30 5.21 -21.73 -30.18
CA LEU A 30 5.57 -21.06 -31.44
C LEU A 30 6.73 -21.75 -32.16
N THR A 31 7.72 -22.22 -31.42
CA THR A 31 8.96 -22.76 -32.01
C THR A 31 8.91 -24.25 -32.30
N GLU A 32 7.91 -24.98 -31.79
CA GLU A 32 7.84 -26.45 -31.85
C GLU A 32 7.95 -26.99 -33.28
N GLU A 33 7.18 -26.44 -34.22
CA GLU A 33 7.15 -26.89 -35.61
C GLU A 33 8.49 -26.69 -36.35
N HIS A 34 9.27 -25.67 -35.95
CA HIS A 34 10.48 -25.26 -36.65
C HIS A 34 11.77 -25.71 -35.94
N ASN A 35 11.66 -26.21 -34.71
CA ASN A 35 12.80 -26.46 -33.83
C ASN A 35 13.80 -27.45 -34.45
N ALA A 36 13.32 -28.60 -34.97
CA ALA A 36 14.18 -29.63 -35.54
C ALA A 36 14.93 -29.15 -36.79
N GLU A 37 14.26 -28.39 -37.65
CA GLU A 37 14.88 -27.81 -38.86
C GLU A 37 15.94 -26.78 -38.48
N CYS A 38 15.61 -25.86 -37.58
CA CYS A 38 16.52 -24.80 -37.18
C CYS A 38 17.74 -25.31 -36.42
N LEU A 39 17.59 -26.35 -35.57
CA LEU A 39 18.74 -27.03 -34.95
C LEU A 39 19.66 -27.65 -35.99
N LYS A 40 19.11 -28.27 -37.04
CA LYS A 40 19.90 -28.90 -38.11
C LYS A 40 20.69 -27.88 -38.92
N ILE A 41 20.09 -26.74 -39.24
CA ILE A 41 20.72 -25.66 -40.03
C ILE A 41 21.80 -24.97 -39.20
N SER A 42 21.48 -24.58 -37.97
CA SER A 42 22.36 -23.78 -37.13
C SER A 42 23.47 -24.60 -36.45
N LYS A 43 23.26 -25.92 -36.31
CA LYS A 43 24.09 -26.82 -35.51
C LYS A 43 24.21 -26.39 -34.04
N ALA A 44 23.20 -25.68 -33.53
CA ALA A 44 23.14 -25.30 -32.13
C ALA A 44 22.99 -26.54 -31.22
N ASN A 45 23.54 -26.46 -30.01
CA ASN A 45 23.38 -27.51 -29.02
C ASN A 45 21.95 -27.47 -28.44
N PRO A 46 21.14 -28.54 -28.58
CA PRO A 46 19.77 -28.57 -28.08
C PRO A 46 19.67 -28.32 -26.57
N ASP A 47 20.67 -28.74 -25.79
CA ASP A 47 20.68 -28.57 -24.33
C ASP A 47 20.74 -27.08 -23.92
N TYR A 48 21.28 -26.21 -24.77
CA TYR A 48 21.35 -24.77 -24.50
C TYR A 48 20.04 -24.05 -24.84
N ILE A 49 19.32 -24.53 -25.86
CA ILE A 49 18.04 -23.94 -26.28
C ILE A 49 17.01 -24.05 -25.16
N GLU A 50 16.95 -25.18 -24.46
CA GLU A 50 16.00 -25.35 -23.36
C GLU A 50 16.37 -24.51 -22.13
N LYS A 51 17.66 -24.32 -21.87
CA LYS A 51 18.14 -23.60 -20.69
C LYS A 51 18.00 -22.09 -20.78
N ILE A 52 18.07 -21.49 -21.97
CA ILE A 52 18.07 -20.02 -22.09
C ILE A 52 16.77 -19.38 -21.55
N LEU A 53 15.63 -20.05 -21.73
CA LEU A 53 14.34 -19.57 -21.26
C LEU A 53 14.17 -19.73 -19.75
N ILE A 54 14.94 -20.64 -19.14
CA ILE A 54 14.85 -20.97 -17.73
C ILE A 54 15.84 -20.12 -16.92
N ASP A 55 17.08 -20.02 -17.41
CA ASP A 55 18.20 -19.45 -16.65
C ASP A 55 18.56 -18.02 -17.10
N VAL A 56 17.93 -17.48 -18.15
CA VAL A 56 18.12 -16.09 -18.63
C VAL A 56 19.61 -15.80 -18.95
N HIS A 57 20.35 -16.84 -19.37
CA HIS A 57 21.74 -16.72 -19.79
C HIS A 57 21.83 -17.19 -21.24
N ALA A 58 21.87 -16.22 -22.16
CA ALA A 58 22.15 -16.47 -23.55
C ALA A 58 23.64 -16.77 -23.72
N THR A 59 23.99 -17.87 -24.38
CA THR A 59 25.37 -18.12 -24.79
C THR A 59 25.68 -17.26 -26.01
N ASP A 60 26.84 -16.60 -26.01
CA ASP A 60 27.35 -15.83 -27.14
C ASP A 60 28.02 -16.77 -28.18
N GLU A 61 27.30 -17.83 -28.54
CA GLU A 61 27.75 -18.80 -29.54
C GLU A 61 27.07 -18.51 -30.88
N LYS A 62 27.85 -18.38 -31.96
CA LYS A 62 27.31 -18.08 -33.30
C LYS A 62 26.25 -19.09 -33.78
N SER A 63 26.39 -20.37 -33.44
CA SER A 63 25.39 -21.41 -33.75
C SER A 63 24.06 -21.11 -33.06
N PHE A 64 24.08 -20.62 -31.82
CA PHE A 64 22.89 -20.18 -31.11
C PHE A 64 22.26 -18.94 -31.75
N HIS A 65 23.07 -17.95 -32.15
CA HIS A 65 22.57 -16.75 -32.84
C HIS A 65 21.81 -17.13 -34.11
N CYS A 66 22.38 -18.03 -34.91
CA CYS A 66 21.75 -18.51 -36.14
C CYS A 66 20.55 -19.41 -35.90
N TYR A 67 20.48 -20.14 -34.79
CA TYR A 67 19.27 -20.85 -34.39
C TYR A 67 18.12 -19.86 -34.18
N ILE A 68 18.35 -18.77 -33.43
CA ILE A 68 17.33 -17.74 -33.19
C ILE A 68 16.95 -17.02 -34.49
N GLY A 69 17.92 -16.71 -35.34
CA GLY A 69 17.66 -16.15 -36.67
C GLY A 69 16.76 -17.03 -37.53
N CYS A 70 17.03 -18.35 -37.57
CA CYS A 70 16.18 -19.31 -38.27
C CYS A 70 14.75 -19.33 -37.71
N ILE A 71 14.60 -19.35 -36.38
CA ILE A 71 13.28 -19.33 -35.75
C ILE A 71 12.52 -18.05 -36.10
N TYR A 72 13.17 -16.88 -35.99
CA TYR A 72 12.53 -15.60 -36.30
C TYR A 72 12.10 -15.49 -37.77
N GLU A 73 12.94 -15.98 -38.69
CA GLU A 73 12.60 -16.02 -40.12
C GLU A 73 11.39 -16.94 -40.37
N LYS A 74 11.38 -18.15 -39.81
CA LYS A 74 10.27 -19.12 -39.98
C LYS A 74 8.95 -18.60 -39.40
N LEU A 75 9.01 -17.86 -38.29
CA LEU A 75 7.85 -17.23 -37.68
C LEU A 75 7.38 -15.97 -38.40
N ASN A 76 8.16 -15.47 -39.37
CA ASN A 76 8.00 -14.19 -40.04
C ASN A 76 8.08 -13.00 -39.07
N PHE A 77 8.88 -13.13 -38.00
CA PHE A 77 9.20 -12.04 -37.06
C PHE A 77 10.22 -11.08 -37.64
N ILE A 78 11.08 -11.54 -38.54
CA ILE A 78 12.09 -10.74 -39.20
C ILE A 78 12.05 -11.02 -40.70
N THR A 79 12.26 -9.98 -41.50
CA THR A 79 12.40 -10.13 -42.96
C THR A 79 13.78 -10.71 -43.31
N PRO A 80 13.99 -11.22 -44.54
CA PRO A 80 15.32 -11.65 -44.99
C PRO A 80 16.39 -10.55 -44.94
N ASN A 81 16.00 -9.27 -44.93
CA ASN A 81 16.91 -8.13 -44.80
C ASN A 81 17.27 -7.81 -43.33
N GLY A 82 16.62 -8.47 -42.37
CA GLY A 82 16.85 -8.25 -40.95
C GLY A 82 15.97 -7.18 -40.31
N ASP A 83 14.83 -6.82 -40.92
CA ASP A 83 13.88 -5.85 -40.37
C ASP A 83 12.77 -6.57 -39.58
N ALA A 84 12.41 -6.10 -38.39
CA ALA A 84 11.33 -6.71 -37.61
C ALA A 84 9.94 -6.49 -38.25
N ASN A 85 9.10 -7.53 -38.24
CA ASN A 85 7.69 -7.46 -38.60
C ASN A 85 6.85 -7.26 -37.33
N LEU A 86 6.69 -5.99 -36.94
CA LEU A 86 6.07 -5.61 -35.67
C LEU A 86 4.67 -6.20 -35.48
N ASP A 87 3.82 -6.17 -36.53
CA ASP A 87 2.45 -6.66 -36.45
C ASP A 87 2.41 -8.17 -36.14
N VAL A 88 3.23 -8.95 -36.85
CA VAL A 88 3.32 -10.40 -36.63
C VAL A 88 3.90 -10.74 -35.27
N ILE A 89 4.90 -9.98 -34.81
CA ILE A 89 5.48 -10.16 -33.47
C ILE A 89 4.42 -9.92 -32.40
N LEU A 90 3.69 -8.79 -32.47
CA LEU A 90 2.69 -8.44 -31.44
C LEU A 90 1.48 -9.38 -31.47
N GLU A 91 1.12 -9.91 -32.65
CA GLU A 91 0.06 -10.91 -32.78
C GLU A 91 0.46 -12.25 -32.12
N LYS A 92 1.64 -12.77 -32.43
CA LYS A 92 2.08 -14.11 -31.98
C LYS A 92 2.73 -14.11 -30.60
N ALA A 93 3.36 -13.03 -30.19
CA ALA A 93 4.05 -12.86 -28.92
C ALA A 93 3.37 -11.76 -28.08
N PRO A 94 2.14 -11.98 -27.59
CA PRO A 94 1.33 -10.96 -26.90
C PRO A 94 1.91 -10.52 -25.55
N TYR A 95 2.98 -11.16 -25.08
CA TYR A 95 3.74 -10.73 -23.91
C TYR A 95 4.68 -9.55 -24.21
N LEU A 96 4.93 -9.24 -25.49
CA LEU A 96 5.70 -8.08 -25.91
C LEU A 96 4.80 -6.86 -26.12
N THR A 97 5.31 -5.69 -25.78
CA THR A 97 4.66 -4.42 -26.11
C THR A 97 5.26 -3.83 -27.37
N ALA A 98 4.49 -3.02 -28.10
CA ALA A 98 5.00 -2.32 -29.30
C ALA A 98 6.26 -1.49 -28.99
N GLU A 99 6.27 -0.82 -27.83
CA GLU A 99 7.40 -0.03 -27.35
C GLU A 99 8.65 -0.90 -27.13
N LEU A 100 8.52 -2.05 -26.46
CA LEU A 100 9.66 -2.94 -26.22
C LEU A 100 10.18 -3.54 -27.53
N THR A 101 9.28 -3.97 -28.42
CA THR A 101 9.67 -4.54 -29.71
C THR A 101 10.41 -3.51 -30.58
N LEU A 102 9.90 -2.28 -30.69
CA LEU A 102 10.57 -1.21 -31.44
C LEU A 102 11.94 -0.86 -30.86
N LYS A 103 12.05 -0.81 -29.52
CA LYS A 103 13.32 -0.58 -28.84
C LYS A 103 14.34 -1.66 -29.16
N CYS A 104 13.95 -2.92 -29.07
CA CYS A 104 14.85 -4.04 -29.31
C CYS A 104 15.17 -4.26 -30.80
N ASP A 105 14.25 -3.89 -31.70
CA ASP A 105 14.54 -3.83 -33.14
C ASP A 105 15.60 -2.76 -33.46
N ALA A 106 15.48 -1.56 -32.88
CA ALA A 106 16.49 -0.51 -33.05
C ALA A 106 17.88 -0.94 -32.55
N GLU A 107 17.96 -1.65 -31.42
CA GLU A 107 19.22 -2.21 -30.90
C GLU A 107 19.78 -3.29 -31.85
N ALA A 108 18.90 -4.15 -32.37
CA ALA A 108 19.26 -5.22 -33.29
C ALA A 108 19.85 -4.73 -34.60
N GLN A 109 19.54 -3.51 -35.06
CA GLN A 109 20.14 -2.94 -36.27
C GLN A 109 21.66 -2.75 -36.20
N SER A 110 22.27 -2.90 -35.02
CA SER A 110 23.72 -2.91 -34.87
C SER A 110 24.40 -4.24 -35.28
N GLY A 111 23.63 -5.32 -35.47
CA GLY A 111 24.14 -6.62 -35.89
C GLY A 111 24.50 -6.67 -37.39
N GLU A 112 25.59 -7.37 -37.70
CA GLU A 112 26.13 -7.46 -39.07
C GLU A 112 25.29 -8.35 -39.98
N ASP A 113 24.77 -9.45 -39.44
CA ASP A 113 24.01 -10.46 -40.17
C ASP A 113 22.69 -10.83 -39.45
N LEU A 114 21.83 -11.59 -40.14
CA LEU A 114 20.52 -11.99 -39.62
C LEU A 114 20.64 -12.75 -38.28
N CYS A 115 21.68 -13.56 -38.11
CA CYS A 115 21.90 -14.32 -36.88
C CYS A 115 22.18 -13.35 -35.72
N GLU A 116 23.10 -12.41 -35.91
CA GLU A 116 23.49 -11.43 -34.90
C GLU A 116 22.34 -10.48 -34.57
N LYS A 117 21.64 -9.94 -35.58
CA LYS A 117 20.45 -9.08 -35.36
C LYS A 117 19.39 -9.79 -34.51
N SER A 118 19.09 -11.04 -34.83
CA SER A 118 18.08 -11.83 -34.12
C SER A 118 18.50 -12.13 -32.68
N PHE A 119 19.78 -12.40 -32.46
CA PHE A 119 20.34 -12.58 -31.12
C PHE A 119 20.27 -11.31 -30.27
N ILE A 120 20.71 -10.17 -30.82
CA ILE A 120 20.67 -8.87 -30.13
C ILE A 120 19.21 -8.53 -29.74
N SER A 121 18.27 -8.74 -30.66
CA SER A 121 16.84 -8.54 -30.39
C SER A 121 16.35 -9.42 -29.23
N LEU A 122 16.63 -10.72 -29.25
CA LEU A 122 16.26 -11.64 -28.17
C LEU A 122 16.91 -11.24 -26.83
N HIS A 123 18.21 -10.94 -26.84
CA HIS A 123 18.94 -10.53 -25.65
C HIS A 123 18.38 -9.24 -25.05
N CYS A 124 18.05 -8.24 -25.88
CA CYS A 124 17.36 -7.03 -25.44
C CYS A 124 16.01 -7.35 -24.79
N ILE A 125 15.18 -8.20 -25.41
CA ILE A 125 13.87 -8.59 -24.87
C ILE A 125 14.03 -9.25 -23.49
N ILE A 126 14.89 -10.26 -23.38
CA ILE A 126 15.15 -10.99 -22.13
C ILE A 126 15.66 -10.05 -21.04
N HIS A 127 16.59 -9.16 -21.38
CA HIS A 127 17.16 -8.21 -20.43
C HIS A 127 16.12 -7.21 -19.91
N ASN A 128 15.23 -6.69 -20.77
CA ASN A 128 14.16 -5.78 -20.33
C ASN A 128 13.10 -6.51 -19.48
N PHE A 129 12.73 -7.76 -19.83
CA PHE A 129 11.88 -8.58 -18.95
C PHE A 129 12.47 -8.74 -17.54
N SER A 130 13.79 -8.93 -17.45
CA SER A 130 14.46 -9.07 -16.16
C SER A 130 14.47 -7.78 -15.34
N LYS A 131 14.51 -6.61 -15.99
CA LYS A 131 14.47 -5.29 -15.34
C LYS A 131 13.09 -4.97 -14.79
N ASP A 132 12.02 -5.26 -15.53
CA ASP A 132 10.65 -5.00 -15.07
C ASP A 132 10.30 -5.86 -13.85
N ILE A 133 10.79 -7.10 -13.81
CA ILE A 133 10.69 -7.95 -12.62
C ILE A 133 11.44 -7.32 -11.43
N LEU A 134 12.63 -6.74 -11.65
CA LEU A 134 13.39 -6.10 -10.59
C LEU A 134 12.69 -4.86 -10.01
N TYR A 135 12.11 -4.02 -10.88
CA TYR A 135 11.35 -2.83 -10.46
C TYR A 135 10.08 -3.21 -9.69
N SER A 136 9.34 -4.23 -10.16
CA SER A 136 8.14 -4.70 -9.46
C SER A 136 8.46 -5.25 -8.06
N VAL A 137 9.55 -6.00 -7.91
CA VAL A 137 10.01 -6.51 -6.61
C VAL A 137 10.52 -5.38 -5.70
N TYR A 138 11.24 -4.39 -6.24
CA TYR A 138 11.73 -3.27 -5.45
C TYR A 138 10.60 -2.35 -4.96
N ALA A 139 9.62 -2.07 -5.83
CA ALA A 139 8.40 -1.33 -5.49
C ALA A 139 7.55 -2.07 -4.44
N MET A 140 7.47 -3.41 -4.51
CA MET A 140 6.78 -4.20 -3.51
C MET A 140 7.49 -4.17 -2.14
N LYS A 141 8.83 -4.19 -2.14
CA LYS A 141 9.62 -4.08 -0.89
C LYS A 141 9.46 -2.72 -0.22
N THR A 142 9.45 -1.61 -0.97
CA THR A 142 9.24 -0.28 -0.40
C THR A 142 7.84 -0.11 0.17
N VAL A 143 6.81 -0.66 -0.47
CA VAL A 143 5.43 -0.66 0.05
C VAL A 143 5.31 -1.46 1.35
N VAL A 144 5.95 -2.63 1.45
CA VAL A 144 5.91 -3.44 2.69
C VAL A 144 6.63 -2.72 3.83
N VAL A 145 7.79 -2.12 3.58
CA VAL A 145 8.51 -1.33 4.58
C VAL A 145 7.67 -0.13 5.05
N LEU A 146 7.05 0.60 4.11
CA LEU A 146 6.18 1.74 4.43
C LEU A 146 4.95 1.33 5.26
N ASN A 147 4.32 0.20 4.93
CA ASN A 147 3.19 -0.32 5.71
C ASN A 147 3.59 -0.75 7.13
N ILE A 148 4.79 -1.30 7.32
CA ILE A 148 5.31 -1.62 8.66
C ILE A 148 5.50 -0.34 9.48
N PHE A 149 6.06 0.72 8.89
CA PHE A 149 6.19 2.01 9.58
C PHE A 149 4.84 2.65 9.91
N ILE A 150 3.85 2.54 9.02
CA ILE A 150 2.47 3.01 9.27
C ILE A 150 1.84 2.22 10.42
N CYS A 151 1.93 0.88 10.42
CA CYS A 151 1.40 0.05 11.50
C CYS A 151 2.08 0.32 12.86
N LEU A 152 3.39 0.57 12.87
CA LEU A 152 4.12 0.95 14.09
C LEU A 152 3.73 2.36 14.58
N GLY A 153 3.40 3.28 13.66
CA GLY A 153 2.85 4.59 14.00
C GLY A 153 1.46 4.51 14.62
N TYR A 154 0.56 3.69 14.06
CA TYR A 154 -0.78 3.47 14.62
C TYR A 154 -0.77 2.73 15.97
N ALA A 155 0.22 1.85 16.21
CA ALA A 155 0.36 1.14 17.48
C ALA A 155 0.83 2.02 18.65
N MET A 156 1.25 3.27 18.39
CA MET A 156 1.70 4.22 19.42
C MET A 156 0.68 5.32 19.74
N ILE A 157 -0.55 5.26 19.19
CA ILE A 157 -1.64 6.13 19.62
C ILE A 157 -2.15 5.61 20.97
N PRO A 158 -2.05 6.39 22.08
CA PRO A 158 -2.40 5.91 23.40
C PRO A 158 -3.93 5.81 23.51
N TYR A 159 -4.43 4.60 23.31
CA TYR A 159 -5.82 4.18 23.54
C TYR A 159 -6.29 4.44 24.98
N GLU A 160 -5.35 4.55 25.92
CA GLU A 160 -5.60 4.66 27.37
C GLU A 160 -6.44 5.90 27.78
N ARG A 161 -6.37 7.02 27.05
CA ARG A 161 -7.03 8.27 27.52
C ARG A 161 -8.56 8.25 27.44
N MET A 162 -9.15 7.49 26.53
CA MET A 162 -10.62 7.47 26.36
C MET A 162 -11.32 6.49 27.29
N ASP A 163 -10.65 5.42 27.68
CA ASP A 163 -11.17 4.49 28.69
C ASP A 163 -11.39 5.22 30.04
N ASP A 164 -10.49 6.12 30.40
CA ASP A 164 -10.60 6.97 31.59
C ASP A 164 -11.84 7.89 31.57
N TRP A 165 -12.14 8.49 30.41
CA TRP A 165 -13.29 9.36 30.22
C TRP A 165 -14.61 8.59 30.23
N LYS A 166 -14.62 7.41 29.60
CA LYS A 166 -15.75 6.49 29.65
C LYS A 166 -16.04 6.06 31.08
N ALA A 167 -15.02 5.70 31.85
CA ALA A 167 -15.16 5.32 33.25
C ALA A 167 -15.76 6.44 34.11
N LEU A 168 -15.34 7.70 33.89
CA LEU A 168 -15.92 8.86 34.59
C LEU A 168 -17.40 9.08 34.23
N ALA A 169 -17.78 8.92 32.96
CA ALA A 169 -19.15 9.09 32.51
C ALA A 169 -20.07 7.95 32.99
N ASP A 170 -19.58 6.71 32.97
CA ASP A 170 -20.36 5.49 33.25
C ASP A 170 -20.99 5.49 34.64
N VAL A 171 -20.36 6.14 35.63
CA VAL A 171 -20.90 6.27 37.00
C VAL A 171 -22.31 6.88 37.01
N ASN A 172 -22.56 7.87 36.14
CA ASN A 172 -23.80 8.64 36.11
C ASN A 172 -24.54 8.54 34.76
N ALA A 173 -24.03 7.76 33.81
CA ALA A 173 -24.50 7.76 32.42
C ALA A 173 -25.99 7.45 32.29
N ASN A 174 -26.47 6.36 32.93
CA ASN A 174 -27.88 5.95 32.80
C ASN A 174 -28.85 6.99 33.37
N GLU A 175 -28.49 7.62 34.50
CA GLU A 175 -29.32 8.66 35.11
C GLU A 175 -29.34 9.92 34.24
N CYS A 176 -28.19 10.33 33.71
CA CYS A 176 -28.11 11.47 32.82
C CYS A 176 -28.77 11.24 31.47
N ILE A 177 -28.77 10.00 30.95
CA ILE A 177 -29.54 9.62 29.75
C ILE A 177 -31.04 9.83 30.02
N LEU A 178 -31.53 9.37 31.17
CA LEU A 178 -32.94 9.53 31.56
C LEU A 178 -33.32 11.01 31.73
N GLU A 179 -32.49 11.80 32.43
CA GLU A 179 -32.77 13.22 32.72
C GLU A 179 -32.76 14.07 31.44
N SER A 180 -31.81 13.82 30.53
CA SER A 180 -31.64 14.62 29.32
C SER A 180 -32.53 14.19 28.15
N GLY A 181 -33.05 12.95 28.17
CA GLY A 181 -33.69 12.32 27.02
C GLY A 181 -32.72 11.93 25.91
N ALA A 182 -31.42 11.87 26.19
CA ALA A 182 -30.41 11.48 25.21
C ALA A 182 -30.64 10.06 24.70
N ASN A 183 -30.35 9.83 23.41
CA ASN A 183 -30.36 8.48 22.87
C ASN A 183 -29.23 7.66 23.54
N PRO A 184 -29.55 6.52 24.20
CA PRO A 184 -28.56 5.75 24.96
C PRO A 184 -27.44 5.15 24.08
N ILE A 185 -27.72 4.91 22.80
CA ILE A 185 -26.73 4.40 21.86
C ILE A 185 -25.74 5.52 21.52
N ILE A 186 -26.24 6.71 21.17
CA ILE A 186 -25.41 7.88 20.85
C ILE A 186 -24.55 8.28 22.06
N ALA A 187 -25.15 8.33 23.25
CA ALA A 187 -24.46 8.71 24.48
C ALA A 187 -23.32 7.75 24.87
N LYS A 188 -23.42 6.46 24.54
CA LYS A 188 -22.36 5.47 24.80
C LYS A 188 -21.31 5.47 23.70
N GLN A 189 -21.75 5.48 22.44
CA GLN A 189 -20.85 5.36 21.29
C GLN A 189 -19.96 6.58 21.09
N MET A 190 -20.33 7.76 21.58
CA MET A 190 -19.48 8.96 21.40
C MET A 190 -18.13 8.85 22.11
N PHE A 191 -18.04 8.12 23.23
CA PHE A 191 -16.77 7.85 23.91
C PHE A 191 -15.95 6.78 23.21
N GLU A 192 -16.60 5.81 22.56
CA GLU A 192 -15.94 4.71 21.83
C GLU A 192 -15.42 5.18 20.47
N ASN A 193 -16.23 5.96 19.75
CA ASN A 193 -15.96 6.39 18.38
C ASN A 193 -15.31 7.77 18.28
N HIS A 194 -14.98 8.40 19.42
CA HIS A 194 -14.27 9.68 19.46
C HIS A 194 -15.01 10.80 18.69
N LYS A 195 -16.35 10.71 18.64
CA LYS A 195 -17.19 11.58 17.82
C LYS A 195 -18.32 12.14 18.66
N LEU A 196 -18.17 13.40 19.06
CA LEU A 196 -19.21 14.15 19.73
C LEU A 196 -20.26 14.61 18.71
N VAL A 197 -21.53 14.34 19.02
CA VAL A 197 -22.67 14.74 18.21
C VAL A 197 -23.33 15.95 18.84
N ASP A 198 -23.52 17.00 18.05
CA ASP A 198 -24.08 18.27 18.52
C ASP A 198 -25.62 18.27 18.48
N GLU A 199 -26.23 17.45 19.34
CA GLU A 199 -27.68 17.35 19.51
C GLU A 199 -28.15 17.94 20.85
N GLU A 200 -29.35 18.51 20.90
CA GLU A 200 -29.90 19.16 22.09
C GLU A 200 -29.87 18.26 23.34
N HIS A 201 -30.38 17.03 23.22
CA HIS A 201 -30.39 16.07 24.32
C HIS A 201 -28.98 15.65 24.74
N ILE A 202 -28.02 15.56 23.80
CA ILE A 202 -26.62 15.26 24.12
C ILE A 202 -25.95 16.44 24.84
N ARG A 203 -26.23 17.68 24.45
CA ARG A 203 -25.74 18.87 25.17
C ARG A 203 -26.20 18.84 26.63
N CYS A 204 -27.47 18.52 26.86
CA CYS A 204 -28.00 18.45 28.22
C CYS A 204 -27.54 17.20 28.99
N TYR A 205 -27.22 16.10 28.29
CA TYR A 205 -26.53 14.96 28.90
C TYR A 205 -25.18 15.37 29.50
N PHE A 206 -24.36 16.14 28.76
CA PHE A 206 -23.09 16.65 29.28
C PHE A 206 -23.27 17.61 30.45
N LYS A 207 -24.30 18.47 30.44
CA LYS A 207 -24.69 19.29 31.60
C LYS A 207 -24.94 18.43 32.84
N CYS A 208 -25.75 17.37 32.70
CA CYS A 208 -26.04 16.46 33.82
C CYS A 208 -24.76 15.82 34.37
N LEU A 209 -23.88 15.30 33.49
CA LEU A 209 -22.60 14.73 33.91
C LEU A 209 -21.73 15.76 34.65
N ALA A 210 -21.66 17.00 34.18
CA ALA A 210 -20.87 18.05 34.81
C ALA A 210 -21.39 18.44 36.21
N LEU A 211 -22.71 18.46 36.38
CA LEU A 211 -23.34 18.71 37.68
C LEU A 211 -23.11 17.57 38.65
N LYS A 212 -23.31 16.32 38.22
CA LYS A 212 -23.16 15.12 39.08
C LYS A 212 -21.72 14.82 39.46
N ASN A 213 -20.76 15.21 38.63
CA ASN A 213 -19.35 15.16 38.98
C ASN A 213 -18.87 16.41 39.75
N GLU A 214 -19.78 17.35 40.05
CA GLU A 214 -19.51 18.57 40.81
C GLU A 214 -18.38 19.43 40.21
N ILE A 215 -18.21 19.38 38.89
CA ILE A 215 -17.24 20.21 38.16
C ILE A 215 -17.87 21.53 37.68
N MET A 216 -19.18 21.67 37.85
CA MET A 216 -19.96 22.84 37.45
C MET A 216 -21.10 23.12 38.44
N SER A 217 -21.42 24.40 38.66
CA SER A 217 -22.59 24.83 39.42
C SER A 217 -23.89 24.74 38.59
N LYS A 218 -25.04 24.81 39.27
CA LYS A 218 -26.37 24.85 38.61
C LYS A 218 -26.53 26.04 37.66
N ASP A 219 -25.82 27.14 37.92
CA ASP A 219 -25.83 28.36 37.09
C ASP A 219 -24.85 28.27 35.90
N GLY A 220 -24.21 27.13 35.70
CA GLY A 220 -23.29 26.91 34.57
C GLY A 220 -21.91 27.56 34.76
N VAL A 221 -21.47 27.71 36.01
CA VAL A 221 -20.10 28.15 36.34
C VAL A 221 -19.24 26.92 36.59
N PHE A 222 -18.17 26.75 35.81
CA PHE A 222 -17.21 25.66 35.98
C PHE A 222 -16.22 25.96 37.09
N PHE A 223 -15.89 24.95 37.87
CA PHE A 223 -14.83 24.99 38.89
C PHE A 223 -13.54 24.45 38.27
N GLU A 224 -12.63 25.33 37.85
CA GLU A 224 -11.40 24.98 37.12
C GLU A 224 -10.58 23.89 37.85
N ASP A 225 -10.36 24.04 39.14
CA ASP A 225 -9.59 23.08 39.94
C ASP A 225 -10.25 21.69 39.97
N GLU A 226 -11.58 21.63 40.05
CA GLU A 226 -12.32 20.36 40.02
C GLU A 226 -12.30 19.73 38.63
N VAL A 227 -12.33 20.54 37.55
CA VAL A 227 -12.15 20.05 36.17
C VAL A 227 -10.78 19.39 36.00
N ILE A 228 -9.70 20.05 36.42
CA ILE A 228 -8.34 19.51 36.32
C ILE A 228 -8.18 18.24 37.18
N LYS A 229 -8.77 18.24 38.38
CA LYS A 229 -8.65 17.14 39.34
C LYS A 229 -9.45 15.91 38.92
N LYS A 230 -10.67 16.08 38.40
CA LYS A 230 -11.61 14.98 38.14
C LYS A 230 -11.62 14.51 36.69
N ILE A 231 -11.21 15.33 35.73
CA ILE A 231 -11.16 14.93 34.32
C ILE A 231 -9.73 14.51 33.96
N PRO A 232 -9.50 13.21 33.64
CA PRO A 232 -8.18 12.71 33.30
C PRO A 232 -7.58 13.41 32.09
N HIS A 233 -6.26 13.63 32.15
CA HIS A 233 -5.45 14.24 31.08
C HIS A 233 -5.75 15.70 30.77
N VAL A 234 -6.51 16.40 31.61
CA VAL A 234 -6.78 17.83 31.45
C VAL A 234 -5.74 18.66 32.21
N THR A 235 -4.90 19.39 31.48
CA THR A 235 -3.98 20.35 32.11
C THR A 235 -4.71 21.64 32.47
N LYS A 236 -4.06 22.48 33.29
CA LYS A 236 -4.56 23.80 33.65
C LYS A 236 -4.81 24.67 32.42
N GLU A 237 -3.91 24.63 31.45
CA GLU A 237 -4.00 25.42 30.22
C GLU A 237 -5.20 25.00 29.36
N ILE A 238 -5.46 23.68 29.25
CA ILE A 238 -6.61 23.14 28.53
C ILE A 238 -7.91 23.55 29.23
N ALA A 239 -7.99 23.35 30.56
CA ALA A 239 -9.17 23.72 31.36
C ALA A 239 -9.50 25.21 31.21
N GLN A 240 -8.50 26.09 31.40
CA GLN A 240 -8.67 27.54 31.30
C GLN A 240 -9.17 27.97 29.92
N ARG A 241 -8.54 27.45 28.86
CA ARG A 241 -8.89 27.78 27.48
C ARG A 241 -10.32 27.35 27.17
N CYS A 242 -10.67 26.10 27.50
CA CYS A 242 -11.97 25.54 27.16
C CYS A 242 -13.12 26.14 27.99
N ILE A 243 -12.92 26.36 29.29
CA ILE A 243 -13.89 27.06 30.14
C ILE A 243 -14.11 28.49 29.64
N THR A 244 -13.03 29.19 29.24
CA THR A 244 -13.13 30.55 28.67
C THR A 244 -13.92 30.56 27.36
N LYS A 245 -13.72 29.56 26.49
CA LYS A 245 -14.46 29.42 25.23
C LYS A 245 -15.97 29.28 25.43
N GLY A 246 -16.39 28.58 26.49
CA GLY A 246 -17.81 28.45 26.85
C GLY A 246 -18.41 29.68 27.55
N ARG A 247 -17.60 30.63 28.06
CA ARG A 247 -18.06 31.67 28.99
C ARG A 247 -19.20 32.55 28.45
N THR A 248 -19.21 32.83 27.15
CA THR A 248 -20.19 33.72 26.50
C THR A 248 -21.50 33.04 26.12
N GLU A 249 -21.56 31.70 26.17
CA GLU A 249 -22.77 30.94 25.87
C GLU A 249 -23.75 31.00 27.06
N LYS A 250 -25.00 31.38 26.77
CA LYS A 250 -26.06 31.57 27.75
C LYS A 250 -26.83 30.28 28.03
N ASP A 251 -26.97 29.43 27.01
CA ASP A 251 -27.57 28.11 27.17
C ASP A 251 -26.61 27.20 27.94
N ILE A 252 -26.99 26.78 29.14
CA ILE A 252 -26.11 25.99 30.02
C ILE A 252 -25.76 24.64 29.37
N CYS A 253 -26.70 23.98 28.69
CA CYS A 253 -26.43 22.71 28.01
C CYS A 253 -25.40 22.88 26.90
N LYS A 254 -25.60 23.87 26.02
CA LYS A 254 -24.69 24.17 24.92
C LYS A 254 -23.33 24.66 25.43
N LYS A 255 -23.31 25.46 26.50
CA LYS A 255 -22.09 25.88 27.19
C LYS A 255 -21.28 24.67 27.66
N THR A 256 -21.91 23.73 28.37
CA THR A 256 -21.22 22.53 28.85
C THR A 256 -20.70 21.69 27.70
N TYR A 257 -21.50 21.51 26.65
CA TYR A 257 -21.09 20.80 25.44
C TYR A 257 -19.86 21.45 24.79
N LEU A 258 -19.83 22.78 24.64
CA LEU A 258 -18.69 23.48 24.04
C LEU A 258 -17.41 23.32 24.86
N VAL A 259 -17.51 23.30 26.19
CA VAL A 259 -16.37 23.03 27.08
C VAL A 259 -15.91 21.58 26.90
N ALA A 260 -16.82 20.61 26.96
CA ALA A 260 -16.49 19.19 26.76
C ALA A 260 -15.85 18.94 25.39
N PHE A 261 -16.45 19.46 24.31
CA PHE A 261 -15.95 19.38 22.95
C PHE A 261 -14.54 19.97 22.81
N CYS A 262 -14.31 21.15 23.39
CA CYS A 262 -13.00 21.77 23.39
C CYS A 262 -11.94 20.91 24.09
N ILE A 263 -12.25 20.36 25.26
CA ILE A 263 -11.30 19.52 26.00
C ILE A 263 -10.99 18.24 25.21
N THR A 264 -12.01 17.63 24.61
CA THR A 264 -11.85 16.45 23.75
C THR A 264 -10.92 16.75 22.56
N GLU A 265 -11.13 17.85 21.84
CA GLU A 265 -10.28 18.25 20.70
C GLU A 265 -8.83 18.55 21.10
N GLU A 266 -8.61 19.31 22.19
CA GLU A 266 -7.26 19.66 22.65
C GLU A 266 -6.48 18.42 23.14
N ASN A 267 -7.18 17.41 23.67
CA ASN A 267 -6.58 16.14 24.05
C ASN A 267 -6.19 15.26 22.85
N TYR A 268 -6.81 15.44 21.67
CA TYR A 268 -6.43 14.70 20.46
C TYR A 268 -5.34 15.40 19.64
N VAL A 269 -5.29 16.73 19.63
CA VAL A 269 -4.29 17.49 18.85
C VAL A 269 -2.89 17.46 19.48
N THR A 270 -2.78 17.12 20.77
CA THR A 270 -1.49 17.01 21.50
C THR A 270 -0.82 15.64 21.37
N LEU A 271 -1.20 14.84 20.36
CA LEU A 271 -0.58 13.56 19.95
C LEU A 271 0.29 13.75 18.71
#